data_AF-A0A610TUF6-F1
#
_entry.id   AF-A0A610TUF6-F1
#
_cell.length_a   1.000
_cell.length_b   1.000
_cell.length_c   1.000
_cell.angle_alpha   90.00
_cell.angle_beta   90.00
_cell.angle_gamma   90.00
#
_symmetry.space_group_name_H-M   'P 1'
#
loop_
_entity.id
_entity.type
_entity.pdbx_description
1 polymer ?
#
loop_
_entity_poly.entity_id
_entity_poly.type
_entity_poly.pdbx_seq_one_letter_code
_entity_poly.pdbx_strand_id
1 'polypeptide(L)'
;MTFNRNDKMFVSIFLSLVLIYTFPLLTQQAYYIDDLGRSLYGGLGWSENGRPLADVIFYIINFGLPITDLSPLPLILGLTVLVISLAYIRDYLFGDDYITAVLCFMMIIANPFFIENLSYKYDSLTMCLSVAISIMASRKSYSREISNIIIAVTLTIAYLSLYQASLNIYSIFLFTFILSDIKSGEDLKSIVYKTISSLFCLITGYLIYSFFIAKKLVTGGYNIEHSKIIELNSNIIESLYNNIVSFYKMISVIFDGAYSFVYYSMLVVLVVSFLIIVLRILLSEQNKAMRITLLAVSLLASLFFIIGPMLLLNSPIYAARVLVGMGGFMFFCCYSMYSAFGDKKLIFR
;
A
#
# COMPACT_ATOMS: atom_id res chain seq x y z
N MET A 1 -15.66 14.92 6.50
CA MET A 1 -16.27 13.57 6.59
C MET A 1 -16.86 13.44 7.99
N THR A 2 -18.12 13.01 8.14
CA THR A 2 -18.74 12.74 9.44
C THR A 2 -18.74 11.24 9.67
N PHE A 3 -17.95 10.75 10.63
CA PHE A 3 -17.91 9.32 10.95
C PHE A 3 -19.24 8.83 11.50
N ASN A 4 -19.77 7.79 10.87
CA ASN A 4 -20.97 7.11 11.35
C ASN A 4 -20.63 6.21 12.57
N ARG A 5 -21.63 5.55 13.15
CA ARG A 5 -21.42 4.66 14.31
C ARG A 5 -20.48 3.50 13.99
N ASN A 6 -20.59 2.91 12.80
CA ASN A 6 -19.78 1.78 12.36
C ASN A 6 -18.31 2.20 12.16
N ASP A 7 -18.06 3.41 11.63
CA ASP A 7 -16.70 3.96 11.50
C ASP A 7 -16.05 4.19 12.86
N LYS A 8 -16.80 4.70 13.84
CA LYS A 8 -16.30 4.90 15.21
C LYS A 8 -15.93 3.57 15.86
N MET A 9 -16.77 2.54 15.70
CA MET A 9 -16.49 1.20 16.23
C MET A 9 -15.31 0.54 15.51
N PHE A 10 -15.26 0.66 14.18
CA PHE A 10 -14.13 0.22 13.37
C PHE A 10 -12.82 0.82 13.87
N VAL A 11 -12.74 2.16 13.97
CA VAL A 11 -11.52 2.86 14.40
C VAL A 11 -11.12 2.43 15.82
N SER A 12 -12.07 2.35 16.75
CA SER A 12 -11.78 1.96 18.14
C SER A 12 -11.23 0.54 18.25
N ILE A 13 -11.88 -0.44 17.62
CA ILE A 13 -11.46 -1.84 17.66
C ILE A 13 -10.13 -2.00 16.93
N PHE A 14 -10.00 -1.42 15.74
CA PHE A 14 -8.82 -1.60 14.91
C PHE A 14 -7.59 -0.96 15.55
N LEU A 15 -7.70 0.27 16.04
CA LEU A 15 -6.60 0.95 16.72
C LEU A 15 -6.16 0.17 17.97
N SER A 16 -7.12 -0.39 18.73
CA SER A 16 -6.79 -1.23 19.88
C SER A 16 -5.98 -2.47 19.48
N LEU A 17 -6.39 -3.19 18.45
CA LEU A 17 -5.67 -4.37 17.95
C LEU A 17 -4.29 -4.02 17.41
N VAL A 18 -4.17 -2.91 16.69
CA VAL A 18 -2.91 -2.43 16.12
C VAL A 18 -1.93 -2.01 17.24
N LEU A 19 -2.41 -1.36 18.30
CA LEU A 19 -1.58 -1.02 19.46
C LEU A 19 -1.15 -2.27 20.24
N ILE A 20 -2.01 -3.29 20.35
CA ILE A 20 -1.65 -4.58 20.94
C ILE A 20 -0.56 -5.27 20.11
N TYR A 21 -0.75 -5.33 18.79
CA TYR A 21 0.22 -5.94 17.87
C TYR A 21 1.58 -5.23 17.91
N THR A 22 1.58 -3.90 17.95
CA THR A 22 2.79 -3.07 17.97
C THR A 22 3.34 -2.81 19.37
N PHE A 23 2.74 -3.39 20.42
CA PHE A 23 3.16 -3.17 21.81
C PHE A 23 4.66 -3.40 22.04
N PRO A 24 5.31 -4.46 21.50
CA PRO A 24 6.75 -4.63 21.65
C PRO A 24 7.55 -3.44 21.10
N LEU A 25 7.17 -2.92 19.93
CA LEU A 25 7.83 -1.78 19.28
C LEU A 25 7.63 -0.48 20.08
N LEU A 26 6.46 -0.29 20.70
CA LEU A 26 6.17 0.88 21.55
C LEU A 26 7.06 0.93 22.79
N THR A 27 7.53 -0.22 23.27
CA THR A 27 8.39 -0.33 24.46
C THR A 27 9.88 -0.45 24.13
N GLN A 28 10.22 -0.61 22.85
CA GLN A 28 11.59 -0.81 22.40
C GLN A 28 12.43 0.47 22.57
N GLN A 29 13.61 0.32 23.17
CA GLN A 29 14.54 1.45 23.34
C GLN A 29 15.64 1.50 22.26
N ALA A 30 15.84 0.41 21.50
CA ALA A 30 16.88 0.33 20.50
C ALA A 30 16.58 1.18 19.25
N TYR A 31 17.61 1.87 18.75
CA TYR A 31 17.59 2.61 17.49
C TYR A 31 17.68 1.65 16.29
N TYR A 32 16.85 1.87 15.27
CA TYR A 32 16.86 1.05 14.06
C TYR A 32 17.59 1.77 12.92
N ILE A 33 18.66 1.15 12.40
CA ILE A 33 19.46 1.59 11.25
C ILE A 33 19.77 3.10 11.28
N ASP A 34 18.99 3.91 10.55
CA ASP A 34 19.22 5.34 10.36
C ASP A 34 18.92 6.16 11.62
N ASP A 35 18.15 5.61 12.58
CA ASP A 35 17.71 6.33 13.77
C ASP A 35 18.89 6.76 14.66
N LEU A 36 19.97 5.98 14.73
CA LEU A 36 21.14 6.33 15.54
C LEU A 36 21.79 7.62 15.04
N GLY A 37 22.01 7.73 13.72
CA GLY A 37 22.56 8.94 13.11
C GLY A 37 21.67 10.15 13.36
N ARG A 38 20.34 10.00 13.26
CA ARG A 38 19.38 11.07 13.55
C ARG A 38 19.43 11.52 15.00
N SER A 39 19.52 10.57 15.94
CA SER A 39 19.60 10.87 17.37
C SER A 39 20.89 11.61 17.75
N LEU A 40 22.00 11.34 17.05
CA LEU A 40 23.30 11.96 17.31
C LEU A 40 23.44 13.34 16.68
N TYR A 41 23.02 13.49 15.42
CA TYR A 41 23.27 14.71 14.63
C TYR A 41 22.08 15.66 14.58
N GLY A 42 20.87 15.20 14.90
CA GLY A 42 19.66 16.03 14.93
C GLY A 42 19.22 16.59 13.57
N GLY A 43 19.67 15.98 12.46
CA GLY A 43 19.37 16.41 11.09
C GLY A 43 18.14 15.73 10.47
N LEU A 44 17.51 16.42 9.50
CA LEU A 44 16.34 15.91 8.77
C LEU A 44 16.73 14.96 7.63
N GLY A 45 17.58 15.34 6.68
CA GLY A 45 18.16 14.43 5.68
C GLY A 45 17.21 13.60 4.79
N TRP A 46 15.87 13.71 4.89
CA TRP A 46 14.95 12.94 4.05
C TRP A 46 14.80 13.56 2.66
N SER A 47 14.98 14.89 2.52
CA SER A 47 15.00 15.53 1.21
C SER A 47 16.03 14.92 0.26
N GLU A 48 17.21 14.54 0.76
CA GLU A 48 18.28 13.88 -0.04
C GLU A 48 17.85 12.52 -0.62
N ASN A 49 16.83 11.90 -0.02
CA ASN A 49 16.20 10.67 -0.49
C ASN A 49 14.95 10.94 -1.35
N GLY A 50 14.74 12.19 -1.78
CA GLY A 50 13.55 12.61 -2.52
C GLY A 50 12.28 12.67 -1.67
N ARG A 51 12.40 12.83 -0.35
CA ARG A 51 11.26 12.83 0.61
C ARG A 51 11.15 14.16 1.37
N PRO A 52 10.95 15.31 0.70
CA PRO A 52 10.92 16.61 1.37
C PRO A 52 9.73 16.82 2.31
N LEU A 53 8.62 16.10 2.11
CA LEU A 53 7.47 16.24 3.02
C LEU A 53 7.77 15.60 4.38
N ALA A 54 8.67 14.61 4.43
CA ALA A 54 9.15 14.04 5.69
C ALA A 54 9.93 15.08 6.52
N ASP A 55 10.82 15.86 5.86
CA ASP A 55 11.55 16.96 6.51
C ASP A 55 10.58 17.99 7.11
N VAL A 56 9.58 18.42 6.34
CA VAL A 56 8.58 19.41 6.78
C VAL A 56 7.80 18.89 8.00
N ILE A 57 7.33 17.64 7.96
CA ILE A 57 6.61 17.04 9.10
C ILE A 57 7.49 17.00 10.33
N PHE A 58 8.73 16.53 10.20
CA PHE A 58 9.64 16.40 11.34
C PHE A 58 10.05 17.74 11.93
N TYR A 59 10.24 18.76 11.08
CA TYR A 59 10.48 20.14 11.53
C TYR A 59 9.29 20.68 12.35
N ILE A 60 8.05 20.45 11.90
CA ILE A 60 6.85 20.92 12.60
C ILE A 60 6.68 20.22 13.95
N ILE A 61 6.75 18.88 13.99
CA ILE A 61 6.50 18.14 15.24
C ILE A 61 7.61 18.31 16.29
N ASN A 62 8.84 18.63 15.87
CA ASN A 62 9.95 18.94 16.77
C ASN A 62 10.01 20.44 17.15
N PHE A 63 9.14 21.28 16.59
CA PHE A 63 9.20 22.74 16.74
C PHE A 63 10.54 23.35 16.30
N GLY A 64 11.19 22.77 15.29
CA GLY A 64 12.46 23.24 14.74
C GLY A 64 13.56 22.17 14.72
N LEU A 65 14.81 22.64 14.78
CA LEU A 65 16.03 21.82 14.81
C LEU A 65 16.83 22.10 16.10
N PRO A 66 17.64 21.15 16.58
CA PRO A 66 17.81 19.77 16.07
C PRO A 66 16.57 18.89 16.32
N ILE A 67 16.32 17.90 15.46
CA ILE A 67 15.29 16.90 15.76
C ILE A 67 15.74 16.00 16.92
N THR A 68 14.79 15.61 17.76
CA THR A 68 15.00 14.77 18.94
C THR A 68 14.23 13.46 18.82
N ASP A 69 14.61 12.46 19.61
CA ASP A 69 13.86 11.20 19.68
C ASP A 69 12.52 11.43 20.42
N LEU A 70 11.43 11.53 19.65
CA LEU A 70 10.07 11.68 20.17
C LEU A 70 9.37 10.33 20.43
N SER A 71 10.08 9.20 20.37
CA SER A 71 9.48 7.88 20.52
C SER A 71 8.71 7.75 21.84
N PRO A 72 7.53 7.08 21.84
CA PRO A 72 6.90 6.35 20.74
C PRO A 72 5.91 7.19 19.89
N LEU A 73 5.95 8.53 19.97
CA LEU A 73 4.96 9.39 19.30
C LEU A 73 4.86 9.19 17.78
N PRO A 74 5.97 9.10 17.00
CA PRO A 74 5.89 8.90 15.55
C PRO A 74 5.11 7.64 15.16
N LEU A 75 5.34 6.53 15.87
CA LEU A 75 4.65 5.27 15.64
C LEU A 75 3.15 5.38 15.96
N ILE A 76 2.79 5.93 17.11
CA ILE A 76 1.37 6.08 17.52
C ILE A 76 0.61 6.97 16.54
N LEU A 77 1.19 8.11 16.14
CA LEU A 77 0.57 9.02 15.17
C LEU A 77 0.44 8.38 13.79
N GLY A 78 1.49 7.69 13.32
CA GLY A 78 1.48 6.98 12.04
C GLY A 78 0.38 5.93 11.97
N LEU A 79 0.28 5.07 12.99
CA LEU A 79 -0.75 4.02 13.08
C LEU A 79 -2.16 4.63 13.16
N THR A 80 -2.33 5.72 13.92
CA THR A 80 -3.62 6.40 14.07
C THR A 80 -4.11 6.95 12.73
N VAL A 81 -3.25 7.65 11.98
CA VAL A 81 -3.64 8.20 10.67
C VAL A 81 -3.90 7.08 9.66
N LEU A 82 -3.12 6.01 9.69
CA LEU A 82 -3.36 4.85 8.84
C LEU A 82 -4.73 4.22 9.12
N VAL A 83 -5.10 3.97 10.39
CA VAL A 83 -6.42 3.44 10.77
C VAL A 83 -7.56 4.37 10.31
N ILE A 84 -7.40 5.68 10.50
CA ILE A 84 -8.37 6.69 10.05
C ILE A 84 -8.55 6.65 8.51
N SER A 85 -7.45 6.52 7.76
CA SER A 85 -7.50 6.42 6.30
C SER A 85 -8.21 5.14 5.81
N LEU A 86 -8.14 4.06 6.59
CA LEU A 86 -8.82 2.80 6.29
C LEU A 86 -10.32 2.90 6.63
N ALA A 87 -10.68 3.64 7.68
CA ALA A 87 -12.08 3.99 7.96
C ALA A 87 -12.71 4.79 6.82
N TYR A 88 -11.94 5.67 6.16
CA TYR A 88 -12.41 6.46 5.01
C TYR A 88 -12.91 5.60 3.84
N ILE A 89 -12.29 4.43 3.61
CA ILE A 89 -12.63 3.53 2.50
C ILE A 89 -13.45 2.30 2.92
N ARG A 90 -13.57 2.04 4.23
CA ARG A 90 -14.25 0.87 4.80
C ARG A 90 -15.64 0.68 4.24
N ASP A 91 -16.45 1.73 4.27
CA ASP A 91 -17.85 1.69 3.86
C ASP A 91 -18.02 1.27 2.39
N TYR A 92 -17.13 1.75 1.53
CA TYR A 92 -17.14 1.43 0.11
C TYR A 92 -16.88 -0.05 -0.18
N LEU A 93 -16.01 -0.69 0.62
CA LEU A 93 -15.58 -2.07 0.40
C LEU A 93 -16.43 -3.07 1.21
N PHE A 94 -16.79 -2.73 2.44
CA PHE A 94 -17.40 -3.66 3.39
C PHE A 94 -18.84 -3.29 3.78
N GLY A 95 -19.38 -2.14 3.36
CA GLY A 95 -20.70 -1.69 3.79
C GLY A 95 -20.76 -1.59 5.32
N ASP A 96 -21.74 -2.23 5.95
CA ASP A 96 -21.87 -2.23 7.42
C ASP A 96 -20.98 -3.24 8.17
N ASP A 97 -20.30 -4.16 7.47
CA ASP A 97 -19.48 -5.20 8.10
C ASP A 97 -18.10 -4.68 8.53
N TYR A 98 -18.08 -3.89 9.60
CA TYR A 98 -16.86 -3.31 10.13
C TYR A 98 -15.94 -4.35 10.78
N ILE A 99 -16.45 -5.49 11.26
CA ILE A 99 -15.62 -6.52 11.93
C ILE A 99 -14.75 -7.23 10.89
N THR A 100 -15.35 -7.70 9.80
CA THR A 100 -14.57 -8.33 8.72
C THR A 100 -13.60 -7.33 8.08
N ALA A 101 -14.00 -6.05 7.98
CA ALA A 101 -13.11 -4.99 7.53
C ALA A 101 -11.85 -4.87 8.40
N VAL A 102 -11.99 -4.91 9.74
CA VAL A 102 -10.84 -4.88 10.66
C VAL A 102 -9.89 -6.05 10.38
N LEU A 103 -10.42 -7.27 10.26
CA LEU A 103 -9.60 -8.47 10.03
C LEU A 103 -8.86 -8.40 8.69
N CYS A 104 -9.52 -7.93 7.63
CA CYS A 104 -8.91 -7.78 6.32
C CYS A 104 -7.83 -6.68 6.33
N PHE A 105 -8.16 -5.49 6.85
CA PHE A 105 -7.23 -4.36 6.88
C PHE A 105 -6.04 -4.58 7.82
N MET A 106 -6.18 -5.43 8.83
CA MET A 106 -5.06 -5.82 9.69
C MET A 106 -3.88 -6.39 8.90
N MET A 107 -4.11 -7.05 7.75
CA MET A 107 -3.04 -7.58 6.91
C MET A 107 -2.10 -6.51 6.33
N ILE A 108 -2.56 -5.26 6.20
CA ILE A 108 -1.72 -4.13 5.75
C ILE A 108 -0.66 -3.81 6.80
N ILE A 109 -0.98 -4.01 8.08
CA ILE A 109 -0.12 -3.64 9.21
C ILE A 109 0.63 -4.87 9.74
N ALA A 110 -0.10 -5.97 9.97
CA ALA A 110 0.41 -7.23 10.48
C ALA A 110 0.86 -8.16 9.34
N ASN A 111 1.89 -7.72 8.62
CA ASN A 111 2.62 -8.56 7.67
C ASN A 111 4.13 -8.53 8.01
N PRO A 112 4.88 -9.57 7.62
CA PRO A 112 6.27 -9.73 8.03
C PRO A 112 7.22 -8.68 7.46
N PHE A 113 6.82 -7.91 6.46
CA PHE A 113 7.68 -6.93 5.80
C PHE A 113 7.48 -5.52 6.37
N PHE A 114 6.23 -5.12 6.62
CA PHE A 114 5.91 -3.79 7.12
C PHE A 114 6.38 -3.55 8.55
N ILE A 115 6.66 -4.62 9.31
CA ILE A 115 7.27 -4.51 10.65
C ILE A 115 8.60 -3.75 10.61
N GLU A 116 9.36 -3.85 9.52
CA GLU A 116 10.59 -3.06 9.36
C GLU A 116 10.27 -1.56 9.34
N ASN A 117 9.27 -1.12 8.57
CA ASN A 117 8.83 0.29 8.55
C ASN A 117 8.38 0.77 9.93
N LEU A 118 7.65 -0.08 10.67
CA LEU A 118 7.15 0.24 12.01
C LEU A 118 8.26 0.29 13.07
N SER A 119 9.40 -0.34 12.81
CA SER A 119 10.52 -0.42 13.75
C SER A 119 11.36 0.87 13.82
N TYR A 120 11.27 1.74 12.82
CA TYR A 120 11.97 3.04 12.82
C TYR A 120 11.34 3.98 13.83
N LYS A 121 12.15 4.53 14.73
CA LYS A 121 11.72 5.53 15.71
C LYS A 121 11.29 6.84 15.07
N TYR A 122 11.96 7.24 13.98
CA TYR A 122 11.62 8.44 13.23
C TYR A 122 10.72 8.11 12.02
N ASP A 123 11.21 7.30 11.08
CA ASP A 123 10.54 7.10 9.78
C ASP A 123 9.17 6.40 9.86
N SER A 124 8.82 5.73 10.97
CA SER A 124 7.53 5.04 11.12
C SER A 124 6.34 5.97 10.86
N LEU A 125 6.42 7.24 11.29
CA LEU A 125 5.38 8.24 11.03
C LEU A 125 5.22 8.50 9.53
N THR A 126 6.30 8.88 8.85
CA THR A 126 6.25 9.32 7.44
C THR A 126 5.94 8.15 6.51
N MET A 127 6.44 6.95 6.81
CA MET A 127 6.09 5.73 6.08
C MET A 127 4.61 5.35 6.26
N CYS A 128 4.07 5.39 7.49
CA CYS A 128 2.64 5.15 7.72
C CYS A 128 1.75 6.21 7.07
N LEU A 129 2.11 7.48 7.17
CA LEU A 129 1.40 8.58 6.51
C LEU A 129 1.40 8.40 4.99
N SER A 130 2.52 7.97 4.41
CA SER A 130 2.59 7.70 2.98
C SER A 130 1.61 6.60 2.56
N VAL A 131 1.56 5.48 3.30
CA VAL A 131 0.59 4.40 3.05
C VAL A 131 -0.84 4.92 3.21
N ALA A 132 -1.13 5.68 4.27
CA ALA A 132 -2.45 6.25 4.52
C ALA A 132 -2.90 7.17 3.38
N ILE A 133 -2.03 8.08 2.95
CA ILE A 133 -2.29 9.03 1.86
C ILE A 133 -2.41 8.31 0.52
N SER A 134 -1.62 7.25 0.26
CA SER A 134 -1.72 6.50 -1.00
C SER A 134 -3.06 5.76 -1.13
N ILE A 135 -3.60 5.25 -0.02
CA ILE A 135 -4.94 4.67 0.04
C ILE A 135 -6.01 5.74 -0.25
N MET A 136 -5.93 6.90 0.42
CA MET A 136 -6.85 8.01 0.16
C MET A 136 -6.77 8.52 -1.29
N ALA A 137 -5.55 8.62 -1.83
CA ALA A 137 -5.29 9.01 -3.21
C ALA A 137 -5.95 8.03 -4.19
N SER A 138 -5.79 6.71 -3.97
CA SER A 138 -6.40 5.69 -4.83
C SER A 138 -7.93 5.75 -4.81
N ARG A 139 -8.53 6.03 -3.65
CA ARG A 139 -9.99 6.18 -3.57
C ARG A 139 -10.46 7.44 -4.29
N LYS A 140 -9.75 8.55 -4.13
CA LYS A 140 -10.07 9.83 -4.79
C LYS A 140 -9.87 9.76 -6.30
N SER A 141 -8.85 9.05 -6.76
CA SER A 141 -8.57 8.87 -8.18
C SER A 141 -9.63 8.01 -8.87
N TYR A 142 -10.24 7.07 -8.12
CA TYR A 142 -11.30 6.18 -8.59
C TYR A 142 -12.66 6.90 -8.60
N SER A 143 -12.72 7.99 -9.38
CA SER A 143 -13.81 8.97 -9.43
C SER A 143 -13.93 9.57 -10.84
N ARG A 144 -15.12 10.11 -11.16
CA ARG A 144 -15.37 10.91 -12.37
C ARG A 144 -15.23 12.42 -12.18
N GLU A 145 -15.24 12.86 -10.92
CA GLU A 145 -15.19 14.28 -10.59
C GLU A 145 -13.78 14.86 -10.72
N ILE A 146 -13.66 15.98 -11.43
CA ILE A 146 -12.39 16.69 -11.66
C ILE A 146 -11.76 17.14 -10.33
N SER A 147 -12.56 17.60 -9.37
CA SER A 147 -12.09 17.96 -8.03
C SER A 147 -11.36 16.80 -7.35
N ASN A 148 -11.91 15.59 -7.43
CA ASN A 148 -11.29 14.40 -6.88
C ASN A 148 -10.01 14.01 -7.64
N ILE A 149 -9.95 14.24 -8.95
CA ILE A 149 -8.73 14.03 -9.77
C ILE A 149 -7.60 14.97 -9.32
N ILE A 150 -7.89 16.26 -9.16
CA ILE A 150 -6.90 17.25 -8.69
C ILE A 150 -6.38 16.88 -7.29
N ILE A 151 -7.30 16.50 -6.39
CA ILE A 151 -6.95 16.03 -5.05
C ILE A 151 -6.08 14.77 -5.14
N ALA A 152 -6.45 13.79 -5.96
CA ALA A 152 -5.70 12.55 -6.10
C ALA A 152 -4.28 12.75 -6.64
N VAL A 153 -4.09 13.63 -7.63
CA VAL A 153 -2.76 14.01 -8.13
C VAL A 153 -1.93 14.66 -7.02
N THR A 154 -2.54 15.56 -6.25
CA THR A 154 -1.87 16.24 -5.12
C THR A 154 -1.46 15.24 -4.03
N LEU A 155 -2.36 14.34 -3.65
CA LEU A 155 -2.08 13.29 -2.68
C LEU A 155 -1.03 12.30 -3.21
N THR A 156 -0.99 12.06 -4.52
CA THR A 156 0.03 11.22 -5.16
C THR A 156 1.42 11.82 -5.00
N ILE A 157 1.57 13.12 -5.27
CA ILE A 157 2.83 13.84 -5.05
C ILE A 157 3.21 13.81 -3.56
N ALA A 158 2.21 13.99 -2.67
CA ALA A 158 2.43 14.02 -1.23
C ALA A 158 2.96 12.67 -0.70
N TYR A 159 2.33 11.54 -1.02
CA TYR A 159 2.83 10.25 -0.53
C TYR A 159 4.19 9.88 -1.13
N LEU A 160 4.45 10.21 -2.40
CA LEU A 160 5.77 9.99 -3.01
C LEU A 160 6.86 10.86 -2.34
N SER A 161 6.49 12.04 -1.86
CA SER A 161 7.36 12.94 -1.08
C SER A 161 7.52 12.53 0.38
N LEU A 162 6.86 11.47 0.84
CA LEU A 162 7.01 10.87 2.17
C LEU A 162 7.74 9.53 2.09
N TYR A 163 7.26 8.64 1.21
CA TYR A 163 7.81 7.32 1.03
C TYR A 163 7.34 6.72 -0.30
N GLN A 164 8.28 6.49 -1.23
CA GLN A 164 7.97 6.14 -2.61
C GLN A 164 7.34 4.75 -2.77
N ALA A 165 7.66 3.79 -1.90
CA ALA A 165 7.16 2.42 -2.02
C ALA A 165 5.64 2.30 -1.83
N SER A 166 4.99 3.30 -1.22
CA SER A 166 3.52 3.34 -1.07
C SER A 166 2.75 3.43 -2.40
N LEU A 167 3.45 3.66 -3.53
CA LEU A 167 2.90 3.51 -4.87
C LEU A 167 2.31 2.10 -5.07
N ASN A 168 2.97 1.08 -4.52
CA ASN A 168 2.51 -0.30 -4.59
C ASN A 168 1.14 -0.48 -3.92
N ILE A 169 0.95 0.14 -2.76
CA ILE A 169 -0.34 0.14 -2.04
C ILE A 169 -1.42 0.83 -2.87
N TYR A 170 -1.14 2.03 -3.42
CA TYR A 170 -2.10 2.74 -4.28
C TYR A 170 -2.61 1.84 -5.41
N SER A 171 -1.68 1.17 -6.11
CA SER A 171 -2.01 0.31 -7.24
C SER A 171 -2.85 -0.90 -6.84
N ILE A 172 -2.51 -1.56 -5.72
CA ILE A 172 -3.29 -2.72 -5.25
C ILE A 172 -4.71 -2.30 -4.83
N PHE A 173 -4.86 -1.13 -4.21
CA PHE A 173 -6.19 -0.61 -3.88
C PHE A 173 -7.02 -0.27 -5.11
N LEU A 174 -6.42 0.26 -6.18
CA LEU A 174 -7.10 0.42 -7.47
C LEU A 174 -7.71 -0.90 -7.95
N PHE A 175 -6.93 -2.00 -7.96
CA PHE A 175 -7.43 -3.31 -8.37
C PHE A 175 -8.45 -3.90 -7.39
N THR A 176 -8.36 -3.55 -6.11
CA THR A 176 -9.39 -3.89 -5.11
C THR A 176 -10.72 -3.18 -5.43
N PHE A 177 -10.69 -1.89 -5.81
CA PHE A 177 -11.89 -1.16 -6.20
C PHE A 177 -12.52 -1.71 -7.49
N ILE A 178 -11.69 -2.10 -8.47
CA ILE A 178 -12.16 -2.77 -9.69
C ILE A 178 -12.87 -4.09 -9.32
N LEU A 179 -12.29 -4.90 -8.44
CA LEU A 179 -12.91 -6.13 -7.94
C LEU A 179 -14.24 -5.86 -7.24
N SER A 180 -14.29 -4.81 -6.41
CA SER A 180 -15.50 -4.36 -5.73
C SER A 180 -16.63 -3.99 -6.70
N ASP A 181 -16.30 -3.22 -7.75
CA ASP A 181 -17.27 -2.79 -8.76
C ASP A 181 -17.74 -3.96 -9.65
N ILE A 182 -16.85 -4.92 -9.94
CA ILE A 182 -17.23 -6.16 -10.63
C ILE A 182 -18.26 -6.93 -9.80
N LYS A 183 -18.03 -7.06 -8.48
CA LYS A 183 -18.93 -7.73 -7.54
C LYS A 183 -20.27 -7.03 -7.43
N SER A 184 -20.28 -5.70 -7.30
CA SER A 184 -21.52 -4.92 -7.14
C SER A 184 -22.37 -4.85 -8.41
N GLY A 185 -21.86 -5.34 -9.54
CA GLY A 185 -22.56 -5.31 -10.82
C GLY A 185 -22.52 -3.93 -11.48
N GLU A 186 -21.59 -3.06 -11.09
CA GLU A 186 -21.38 -1.73 -11.68
C GLU A 186 -21.22 -1.82 -13.20
N ASP A 187 -21.68 -0.79 -13.91
CA ASP A 187 -21.53 -0.67 -15.36
C ASP A 187 -20.06 -0.71 -15.81
N LEU A 188 -19.77 -1.47 -16.87
CA LEU A 188 -18.42 -1.68 -17.35
C LEU A 188 -17.75 -0.37 -17.83
N LYS A 189 -18.50 0.52 -18.48
CA LYS A 189 -17.93 1.82 -18.93
C LYS A 189 -17.55 2.67 -17.71
N SER A 190 -18.32 2.57 -16.62
CA SER A 190 -17.98 3.18 -15.34
C SER A 190 -16.65 2.69 -14.79
N ILE A 191 -16.47 1.36 -14.73
CA ILE A 191 -15.24 0.74 -14.23
C ILE A 191 -14.03 1.19 -15.06
N VAL A 192 -14.14 1.11 -16.39
CA VAL A 192 -13.07 1.51 -17.32
C VAL A 192 -12.72 2.99 -17.14
N TYR A 193 -13.71 3.88 -17.03
CA TYR A 193 -13.46 5.30 -16.80
C TYR A 193 -12.74 5.54 -15.48
N LYS A 194 -13.23 4.99 -14.36
CA LYS A 194 -12.62 5.17 -13.03
C LYS A 194 -11.19 4.61 -13.00
N THR A 195 -10.95 3.53 -13.74
CA THR A 195 -9.61 2.93 -13.92
C THR A 195 -8.68 3.87 -14.68
N ILE A 196 -9.11 4.40 -15.83
CA ILE A 196 -8.34 5.38 -16.62
C ILE A 196 -8.04 6.63 -15.80
N SER A 197 -9.03 7.15 -15.06
CA SER A 197 -8.87 8.28 -14.15
C SER A 197 -7.79 8.00 -13.08
N SER A 198 -7.80 6.80 -12.52
CA SER A 198 -6.80 6.38 -11.51
C SER A 198 -5.39 6.22 -12.06
N LEU A 199 -5.27 5.67 -13.27
CA LEU A 199 -3.98 5.58 -13.97
C LEU A 199 -3.47 6.97 -14.35
N PHE A 200 -4.34 7.85 -14.84
CA PHE A 200 -4.00 9.23 -15.15
C PHE A 200 -3.49 9.98 -13.91
N CYS A 201 -4.18 9.87 -12.77
CA CYS A 201 -3.75 10.51 -11.53
C CYS A 201 -2.38 9.99 -11.07
N LEU A 202 -2.18 8.67 -11.12
CA LEU A 202 -0.92 8.04 -10.71
C LEU A 202 0.24 8.47 -11.60
N ILE A 203 0.08 8.37 -12.92
CA ILE A 203 1.12 8.73 -13.89
C ILE A 203 1.43 10.23 -13.79
N THR A 204 0.40 11.08 -13.78
CA THR A 204 0.59 12.54 -13.70
C THR A 204 1.26 12.94 -12.39
N GLY A 205 0.79 12.42 -11.25
CA GLY A 205 1.39 12.69 -9.95
C GLY A 205 2.84 12.20 -9.85
N TYR A 206 3.12 10.99 -10.36
CA TYR A 206 4.47 10.45 -10.43
C TYR A 206 5.40 11.31 -11.30
N LEU A 207 4.97 11.73 -12.50
CA LEU A 207 5.77 12.57 -13.38
C LEU A 207 6.06 13.93 -12.75
N ILE A 208 5.06 14.57 -12.12
CA ILE A 208 5.25 15.83 -11.41
C ILE A 208 6.26 15.65 -10.28
N TYR A 209 6.09 14.63 -9.43
CA TYR A 209 7.04 14.30 -8.37
C TYR A 209 8.45 14.07 -8.93
N SER A 210 8.58 13.22 -9.95
CA SER A 210 9.87 12.82 -10.51
C SER A 210 10.63 14.01 -11.11
N PHE A 211 9.97 14.83 -11.93
CA PHE A 211 10.60 15.96 -12.60
C PHE A 211 10.88 17.15 -11.70
N PHE A 212 9.96 17.49 -10.79
CA PHE A 212 10.07 18.71 -9.99
C PHE A 212 10.71 18.49 -8.61
N ILE A 213 10.61 17.28 -8.06
CA ILE A 213 11.08 16.96 -6.70
C ILE A 213 12.27 16.02 -6.77
N ALA A 214 12.08 14.77 -7.22
CA ALA A 214 13.11 13.74 -7.15
C ALA A 214 14.39 14.13 -7.90
N LYS A 215 14.27 14.62 -9.15
CA LYS A 215 15.41 15.06 -9.96
C LYS A 215 16.26 16.16 -9.30
N LYS A 216 15.68 17.00 -8.44
CA LYS A 216 16.37 18.13 -7.81
C LYS A 216 16.92 17.80 -6.43
N LEU A 217 16.22 16.97 -5.68
CA LEU A 217 16.51 16.72 -4.26
C LEU A 217 17.21 15.40 -4.01
N VAL A 218 17.10 14.41 -4.90
CA VAL A 218 17.84 13.15 -4.76
C VAL A 218 19.33 13.42 -4.97
N THR A 219 20.09 13.33 -3.89
CA THR A 219 21.53 13.62 -3.84
C THR A 219 22.27 12.51 -3.08
N GLY A 220 23.59 12.45 -3.28
CA GLY A 220 24.44 11.40 -2.72
C GLY A 220 24.56 10.16 -3.62
N GLY A 221 25.76 9.58 -3.68
CA GLY A 221 26.07 8.47 -4.59
C GLY A 221 25.17 7.26 -4.38
N TYR A 222 24.90 6.90 -3.13
CA TYR A 222 24.01 5.81 -2.76
C TYR A 222 22.59 5.99 -3.33
N ASN A 223 21.97 7.15 -3.11
CA ASN A 223 20.60 7.41 -3.53
C ASN A 223 20.46 7.50 -5.05
N ILE A 224 21.46 8.10 -5.72
CA ILE A 224 21.48 8.20 -7.19
C ILE A 224 21.55 6.79 -7.79
N GLU A 225 22.48 5.93 -7.34
CA GLU A 225 22.59 4.55 -7.83
C GLU A 225 21.28 3.77 -7.67
N HIS A 226 20.65 3.86 -6.50
CA HIS A 226 19.41 3.14 -6.19
C HIS A 226 18.16 3.71 -6.90
N SER A 227 18.27 4.86 -7.56
CA SER A 227 17.18 5.49 -8.32
C SER A 227 17.27 5.29 -9.84
N LYS A 228 18.39 4.75 -10.34
CA LYS A 228 18.59 4.52 -11.77
C LYS A 228 17.69 3.38 -12.27
N ILE A 229 17.06 3.60 -13.42
CA ILE A 229 16.32 2.58 -14.16
C ILE A 229 17.32 1.71 -14.93
N ILE A 230 17.03 0.43 -15.11
CA ILE A 230 17.83 -0.47 -15.95
C ILE A 230 17.93 0.12 -17.36
N GLU A 231 19.16 0.21 -17.88
CA GLU A 231 19.39 0.68 -19.24
C GLU A 231 18.78 -0.29 -20.26
N LEU A 232 18.19 0.25 -21.33
CA LEU A 232 17.63 -0.53 -22.44
C LEU A 232 18.77 -1.07 -23.34
N ASN A 233 19.59 -1.97 -22.79
CA ASN A 233 20.69 -2.65 -23.48
C ASN A 233 20.47 -4.18 -23.45
N SER A 234 21.42 -4.94 -24.01
CA SER A 234 21.34 -6.41 -24.10
C SER A 234 21.19 -7.12 -22.74
N ASN A 235 21.55 -6.45 -21.64
CA ASN A 235 21.58 -7.04 -20.31
C ASN A 235 20.28 -6.82 -19.52
N ILE A 236 19.27 -6.17 -20.11
CA ILE A 236 18.00 -5.88 -19.42
C ILE A 236 17.32 -7.13 -18.86
N ILE A 237 17.33 -8.24 -19.62
CA ILE A 237 16.70 -9.50 -19.20
C ILE A 237 17.44 -10.08 -18.00
N GLU A 238 18.77 -10.04 -18.00
CA GLU A 238 19.59 -10.53 -16.90
C GLU A 238 19.39 -9.69 -15.63
N SER A 239 19.39 -8.36 -15.74
CA SER A 239 19.12 -7.46 -14.62
C SER A 239 17.72 -7.66 -14.04
N LEU A 240 16.69 -7.80 -14.89
CA LEU A 240 15.33 -8.10 -14.45
C LEU A 240 15.25 -9.46 -13.75
N TYR A 241 15.89 -10.48 -14.31
CA TYR A 241 15.96 -11.81 -13.71
C TYR A 241 16.62 -11.77 -12.32
N ASN A 242 17.76 -11.08 -12.20
CA ASN A 242 18.47 -10.93 -10.94
C ASN A 242 17.63 -10.19 -9.88
N ASN A 243 16.92 -9.14 -10.28
CA ASN A 243 15.98 -8.42 -9.41
C ASN A 243 14.85 -9.34 -8.96
N ILE A 244 14.22 -10.08 -9.87
CA ILE A 244 13.14 -11.04 -9.57
C ILE A 244 13.64 -12.10 -8.58
N VAL A 245 14.78 -12.72 -8.84
CA VAL A 245 15.35 -13.76 -7.96
C VAL A 245 15.67 -13.21 -6.58
N SER A 246 16.21 -12.00 -6.49
CA SER A 246 16.58 -11.39 -5.21
C SER A 246 15.36 -11.06 -4.36
N PHE A 247 14.32 -10.44 -4.95
CA PHE A 247 13.06 -10.23 -4.24
C PHE A 247 12.32 -11.53 -3.94
N TYR A 248 12.37 -12.51 -4.84
CA TYR A 248 11.80 -13.84 -4.58
C TYR A 248 12.45 -14.48 -3.35
N LYS A 249 13.78 -14.43 -3.21
CA LYS A 249 14.48 -14.95 -2.02
C LYS A 249 14.04 -14.27 -0.71
N MET A 250 13.75 -12.96 -0.77
CA MET A 250 13.21 -12.25 0.39
C MET A 250 11.77 -12.69 0.71
N ILE A 251 10.94 -12.85 -0.31
CA ILE A 251 9.54 -13.25 -0.16
C ILE A 251 9.43 -14.72 0.26
N SER A 252 10.32 -15.59 -0.25
CA SER A 252 10.26 -17.04 -0.03
C SER A 252 10.37 -17.43 1.44
N VAL A 253 11.01 -16.60 2.26
CA VAL A 253 11.15 -16.80 3.72
C VAL A 253 9.79 -17.00 4.40
N ILE A 254 8.71 -16.39 3.90
CA ILE A 254 7.37 -16.55 4.50
C ILE A 254 6.78 -17.95 4.23
N PHE A 255 7.29 -18.65 3.21
CA PHE A 255 6.90 -20.01 2.85
C PHE A 255 7.79 -21.06 3.53
N ASP A 256 8.81 -20.63 4.27
CA ASP A 256 9.69 -21.52 5.03
C ASP A 256 9.25 -21.58 6.50
N GLY A 257 9.19 -22.79 7.07
CA GLY A 257 8.92 -23.00 8.50
C GLY A 257 7.44 -23.03 8.91
N ALA A 258 7.19 -22.82 10.20
CA ALA A 258 5.88 -23.08 10.83
C ALA A 258 4.74 -22.16 10.37
N TYR A 259 5.07 -20.96 9.88
CA TYR A 259 4.08 -19.98 9.43
C TYR A 259 3.68 -20.14 7.96
N SER A 260 4.38 -20.98 7.20
CA SER A 260 4.11 -21.27 5.79
C SER A 260 2.67 -21.71 5.53
N PHE A 261 2.09 -22.48 6.47
CA PHE A 261 0.70 -22.93 6.41
C PHE A 261 -0.29 -21.77 6.27
N VAL A 262 -0.06 -20.65 6.95
CA VAL A 262 -0.94 -19.47 6.87
C VAL A 262 -0.91 -18.90 5.46
N TYR A 263 0.26 -18.72 4.86
CA TYR A 263 0.39 -18.16 3.52
C TYR A 263 -0.11 -19.10 2.43
N TYR A 264 0.17 -20.41 2.53
CA TYR A 264 -0.39 -21.39 1.61
C TYR A 264 -1.91 -21.46 1.71
N SER A 265 -2.47 -21.43 2.92
CA SER A 265 -3.93 -21.39 3.10
C SER A 265 -4.54 -20.13 2.46
N MET A 266 -3.89 -18.97 2.60
CA MET A 266 -4.35 -17.73 1.98
C MET A 266 -4.34 -17.80 0.45
N LEU A 267 -3.31 -18.42 -0.15
CA LEU A 267 -3.24 -18.63 -1.61
C LEU A 267 -4.29 -19.61 -2.11
N VAL A 268 -4.54 -20.71 -1.39
CA VAL A 268 -5.61 -21.66 -1.74
C VAL A 268 -6.97 -20.97 -1.69
N VAL A 269 -7.23 -20.22 -0.61
CA VAL A 269 -8.47 -19.46 -0.45
C VAL A 269 -8.61 -18.40 -1.54
N LEU A 270 -7.53 -17.74 -1.95
CA LEU A 270 -7.53 -16.79 -3.08
C LEU A 270 -7.98 -17.49 -4.37
N VAL A 271 -7.40 -18.64 -4.70
CA VAL A 271 -7.76 -19.41 -5.90
C VAL A 271 -9.24 -19.81 -5.86
N VAL A 272 -9.71 -20.37 -4.74
CA VAL A 272 -11.12 -20.75 -4.56
C VAL A 272 -12.04 -19.52 -4.70
N SER A 273 -11.66 -18.39 -4.11
CA SER A 273 -12.43 -17.14 -4.18
C SER A 273 -12.57 -16.65 -5.62
N PHE A 274 -11.48 -16.67 -6.38
CA PHE A 274 -11.50 -16.29 -7.79
C PHE A 274 -12.34 -17.25 -8.64
N LEU A 275 -12.27 -18.56 -8.40
CA LEU A 275 -13.13 -19.53 -9.08
C LEU A 275 -14.61 -19.24 -8.82
N ILE A 276 -15.00 -18.96 -7.57
CA ILE A 276 -16.38 -18.59 -7.22
C ILE A 276 -16.82 -17.30 -7.94
N ILE A 277 -15.96 -16.28 -7.97
CA ILE A 277 -16.27 -15.00 -8.63
C ILE A 277 -16.39 -15.19 -10.15
N VAL A 278 -15.52 -15.99 -10.77
CA VAL A 278 -15.60 -16.33 -12.20
C VAL A 278 -16.90 -17.06 -12.50
N LEU A 279 -17.28 -18.07 -11.71
CA LEU A 279 -18.54 -18.79 -11.87
C LEU A 279 -19.74 -17.83 -11.79
N ARG A 280 -19.74 -16.88 -10.86
CA ARG A 280 -20.78 -15.83 -10.78
C ARG A 280 -20.86 -14.98 -12.03
N ILE A 281 -19.72 -14.57 -12.57
CA ILE A 281 -19.67 -13.78 -13.80
C ILE A 281 -20.20 -14.61 -14.98
N LEU A 282 -19.83 -15.89 -15.09
CA LEU A 282 -20.31 -16.78 -16.15
C LEU A 282 -21.82 -17.00 -16.11
N LEU A 283 -22.42 -16.97 -14.91
CA LEU A 283 -23.87 -17.04 -14.68
C LEU A 283 -24.59 -15.69 -14.89
N SER A 284 -23.88 -14.58 -15.07
CA SER A 284 -24.47 -13.25 -15.31
C SER A 284 -24.75 -13.01 -16.80
N GLU A 285 -25.73 -12.19 -17.16
CA GLU A 285 -26.15 -12.04 -18.57
C GLU A 285 -25.26 -11.13 -19.43
N GLN A 286 -24.41 -10.27 -18.84
CA GLN A 286 -23.72 -9.22 -19.60
C GLN A 286 -22.21 -9.12 -19.35
N ASN A 287 -21.47 -8.95 -20.45
CA ASN A 287 -20.04 -8.59 -20.49
C ASN A 287 -19.10 -9.57 -19.77
N LYS A 288 -19.41 -10.88 -19.83
CA LYS A 288 -18.65 -11.97 -19.18
C LYS A 288 -17.14 -11.91 -19.47
N ALA A 289 -16.78 -11.87 -20.75
CA ALA A 289 -15.39 -11.89 -21.19
C ALA A 289 -14.58 -10.71 -20.61
N MET A 290 -15.11 -9.49 -20.70
CA MET A 290 -14.41 -8.31 -20.18
C MET A 290 -14.30 -8.32 -18.66
N ARG A 291 -15.35 -8.73 -17.94
CA ARG A 291 -15.31 -8.85 -16.47
C ARG A 291 -14.28 -9.89 -16.02
N ILE A 292 -14.19 -11.03 -16.72
CA ILE A 292 -13.15 -12.05 -16.46
C ILE A 292 -11.76 -11.51 -16.76
N THR A 293 -11.58 -10.79 -17.87
CA THR A 293 -10.30 -10.15 -18.19
C THR A 293 -9.88 -9.13 -17.13
N LEU A 294 -10.79 -8.26 -16.69
CA LEU A 294 -10.51 -7.29 -15.63
C LEU A 294 -10.16 -7.97 -14.30
N LEU A 295 -10.84 -9.07 -13.98
CA LEU A 295 -10.53 -9.87 -12.79
C LEU A 295 -9.13 -10.50 -12.88
N ALA A 296 -8.79 -11.11 -14.01
CA ALA A 296 -7.46 -11.70 -14.25
C ALA A 296 -6.35 -10.63 -14.20
N VAL A 297 -6.58 -9.48 -14.83
CA VAL A 297 -5.66 -8.34 -14.79
C VAL A 297 -5.50 -7.84 -13.35
N SER A 298 -6.59 -7.75 -12.58
CA SER A 298 -6.54 -7.31 -11.17
C SER A 298 -5.66 -8.24 -10.33
N LEU A 299 -5.77 -9.57 -10.52
CA LEU A 299 -4.91 -10.54 -9.85
C LEU A 299 -3.45 -10.39 -10.25
N LEU A 300 -3.15 -10.45 -11.55
CA LEU A 300 -1.77 -10.38 -12.05
C LEU A 300 -1.09 -9.06 -11.69
N ALA A 301 -1.82 -7.95 -11.77
CA ALA A 301 -1.30 -6.65 -11.40
C ALA A 301 -1.11 -6.52 -9.88
N SER A 302 -2.01 -7.06 -9.05
CA SER A 302 -1.81 -7.09 -7.60
C SER A 302 -0.56 -7.87 -7.18
N LEU A 303 -0.26 -8.98 -7.88
CA LEU A 303 0.98 -9.75 -7.70
C LEU A 303 2.22 -8.95 -8.12
N PHE A 304 2.17 -8.30 -9.29
CA PHE A 304 3.25 -7.43 -9.76
C PHE A 304 3.57 -6.33 -8.74
N PHE A 305 2.54 -5.66 -8.21
CA PHE A 305 2.70 -4.57 -7.25
C PHE A 305 3.05 -5.02 -5.82
N ILE A 306 3.30 -6.30 -5.56
CA ILE A 306 4.01 -6.70 -4.32
C ILE A 306 5.39 -6.02 -4.30
N ILE A 307 6.09 -6.05 -5.45
CA ILE A 307 7.41 -5.44 -5.65
C ILE A 307 7.27 -4.13 -6.45
N GLY A 308 6.46 -4.16 -7.50
CA GLY A 308 6.11 -3.02 -8.34
C GLY A 308 7.28 -2.51 -9.19
N PRO A 309 7.39 -1.18 -9.42
CA PRO A 309 8.36 -0.61 -10.34
C PRO A 309 9.82 -0.78 -9.88
N MET A 310 10.06 -1.22 -8.64
CA MET A 310 11.41 -1.54 -8.15
C MET A 310 12.09 -2.65 -8.93
N LEU A 311 11.32 -3.55 -9.58
CA LEU A 311 11.89 -4.54 -10.50
C LEU A 311 12.65 -3.90 -11.67
N LEU A 312 12.32 -2.66 -12.03
CA LEU A 312 12.88 -1.94 -13.17
C LEU A 312 14.11 -1.10 -12.81
N LEU A 313 14.56 -1.14 -11.56
CA LEU A 313 15.74 -0.38 -11.10
C LEU A 313 17.03 -1.15 -11.37
N ASN A 314 18.10 -0.43 -11.70
CA ASN A 314 19.41 -1.01 -11.97
C ASN A 314 20.05 -1.62 -10.70
N SER A 315 19.79 -1.00 -9.55
CA SER A 315 20.23 -1.49 -8.26
C SER A 315 19.13 -1.21 -7.24
N PRO A 316 18.06 -2.02 -7.17
CA PRO A 316 16.99 -1.77 -6.21
C PRO A 316 17.47 -1.97 -4.76
N ILE A 317 16.79 -1.33 -3.82
CA ILE A 317 17.02 -1.56 -2.39
C ILE A 317 16.33 -2.87 -2.00
N TYR A 318 17.12 -3.90 -1.70
CA TYR A 318 16.63 -5.18 -1.18
C TYR A 318 16.45 -5.13 0.33
N ALA A 319 15.32 -4.61 0.80
CA ALA A 319 14.98 -4.51 2.22
C ALA A 319 13.50 -4.82 2.46
N ALA A 320 13.14 -5.38 3.62
CA ALA A 320 11.75 -5.70 3.92
C ALA A 320 10.87 -4.44 3.90
N ARG A 321 11.42 -3.29 4.32
CA ARG A 321 10.72 -2.00 4.33
C ARG A 321 10.11 -1.61 2.99
N VAL A 322 10.68 -2.04 1.85
CA VAL A 322 10.16 -1.68 0.51
C VAL A 322 9.05 -2.59 0.01
N LEU A 323 8.83 -3.74 0.65
CA LEU A 323 7.82 -4.73 0.29
C LEU A 323 6.45 -4.43 0.93
N VAL A 324 6.12 -3.14 1.12
CA VAL A 324 4.81 -2.71 1.63
C VAL A 324 3.64 -3.21 0.78
N GLY A 325 3.89 -3.45 -0.52
CA GLY A 325 2.93 -4.08 -1.43
C GLY A 325 2.45 -5.46 -0.97
N MET A 326 3.25 -6.20 -0.19
CA MET A 326 2.82 -7.49 0.36
C MET A 326 1.60 -7.35 1.28
N GLY A 327 1.58 -6.35 2.17
CA GLY A 327 0.43 -6.08 3.03
C GLY A 327 -0.83 -5.72 2.22
N GLY A 328 -0.65 -4.94 1.15
CA GLY A 328 -1.72 -4.65 0.19
C GLY A 328 -2.24 -5.91 -0.51
N PHE A 329 -1.35 -6.81 -0.94
CA PHE A 329 -1.73 -8.05 -1.62
C PHE A 329 -2.42 -9.03 -0.68
N MET A 330 -1.95 -9.15 0.56
CA MET A 330 -2.63 -9.94 1.59
C MET A 330 -4.04 -9.40 1.85
N PHE A 331 -4.19 -8.07 1.94
CA PHE A 331 -5.50 -7.44 2.01
C PHE A 331 -6.39 -7.76 0.80
N PHE A 332 -5.85 -7.68 -0.43
CA PHE A 332 -6.56 -8.04 -1.65
C PHE A 332 -7.04 -9.49 -1.64
N CYS A 333 -6.25 -10.41 -1.09
CA CYS A 333 -6.64 -11.81 -0.91
C CYS A 333 -7.82 -11.95 0.07
N CYS A 334 -7.73 -11.31 1.24
CA CYS A 334 -8.82 -11.32 2.22
C CYS A 334 -10.09 -10.66 1.67
N TYR A 335 -9.96 -9.56 0.92
CA TYR A 335 -11.10 -8.91 0.28
C TYR A 335 -11.73 -9.75 -0.83
N SER A 336 -10.91 -10.52 -1.58
CA SER A 336 -11.38 -11.48 -2.57
C SER A 336 -12.21 -12.60 -1.93
N MET A 337 -11.76 -13.10 -0.77
CA MET A 337 -12.52 -14.04 0.06
C MET A 337 -13.85 -13.44 0.52
N TYR A 338 -13.82 -12.24 1.12
CA TYR A 338 -15.03 -11.53 1.52
C TYR A 338 -16.00 -11.33 0.33
N SER A 339 -15.47 -11.01 -0.85
CA SER A 339 -16.26 -10.81 -2.07
C SER A 339 -16.88 -12.12 -2.57
N ALA A 340 -16.12 -13.21 -2.53
CA ALA A 340 -16.58 -14.53 -2.94
C ALA A 340 -17.64 -15.09 -2.00
N PHE A 341 -17.50 -14.97 -0.67
CA PHE A 341 -18.40 -15.63 0.28
C PHE A 341 -19.46 -14.72 0.91
N GLY A 342 -19.30 -13.39 0.83
CA GLY A 342 -20.25 -12.44 1.44
C GLY A 342 -21.59 -12.32 0.73
N ASP A 343 -21.68 -12.69 -0.55
CA ASP A 343 -22.92 -12.60 -1.33
C ASP A 343 -23.73 -13.91 -1.22
N LYS A 344 -24.79 -13.91 -0.40
CA LYS A 344 -25.58 -15.10 -0.06
C LYS A 344 -26.41 -15.67 -1.21
N LYS A 345 -26.46 -15.00 -2.37
CA LYS A 345 -27.30 -15.41 -3.52
C LYS A 345 -26.96 -16.78 -4.11
N LEU A 346 -25.76 -17.32 -3.85
CA LEU A 346 -25.34 -18.66 -4.31
C LEU A 346 -25.35 -19.73 -3.22
N ILE A 347 -25.50 -19.37 -1.95
CA ILE A 347 -25.54 -20.33 -0.84
C ILE A 347 -26.98 -20.88 -0.66
N PHE A 348 -27.97 -20.24 -1.27
CA PHE A 348 -29.39 -20.57 -1.14
C PHE A 348 -30.12 -20.77 -2.48
N ARG A 349 -29.43 -21.27 -3.51
CA ARG A 349 -30.09 -21.73 -4.75
C ARG A 349 -30.00 -23.23 -4.91
#